data_AF-A0A521TFR7-F1
#
_entry.id   AF-A0A521TFR7-F1
#
_cell.length_a   1.000
_cell.length_b   1.000
_cell.length_c   1.000
_cell.angle_alpha   90.00
_cell.angle_beta   90.00
_cell.angle_gamma   90.00
#
_symmetry.space_group_name_H-M   'P 1'
#
loop_
_entity.id
_entity.type
_entity.pdbx_description
1 polymer ?
#
loop_
_entity_poly.entity_id
_entity_poly.type
_entity_poly.pdbx_seq_one_letter_code
_entity_poly.pdbx_strand_id
1 'polypeptide(L)'
;MLYRPFLAIAVVGVVLAGCSDEPSRFVPDPVDAGVALDVTSPGDVEGPVDRGVIPIRDNGPSLDQTIVYAHSADILYAVNPRTNALTRVGTFTFPSGDRNNHSMNDLAVDADGTLVGNTQDALFRIDASTAACSLISTLPDGNFVGLTYLPAGVIPGTTGEVLVGGASNGTYWRIDATTGRSTRLGQLRRGSTTYALSGDIVSIVGAGTFATVRASNAASTSADQLASMNPTTGELTIIGSTNFDRIFGLAYYRNTLYGFTRDGEFISMNITTGRGTLVSMPVPQFYGAGVTTIAPTAPP
;
A
#
# COMPACT_ATOMS: atom_id res chain seq x y z
N MET A 1 -27.14 60.80 15.50
CA MET A 1 -27.80 59.49 15.68
C MET A 1 -26.69 58.42 15.63
N LEU A 2 -25.89 58.13 16.67
CA LEU A 2 -26.14 57.70 18.05
C LEU A 2 -26.93 56.38 18.15
N TYR A 3 -26.26 55.22 18.07
CA TYR A 3 -25.94 54.33 19.20
C TYR A 3 -25.38 52.95 18.75
N ARG A 4 -24.20 52.59 19.29
CA ARG A 4 -23.72 51.23 19.64
C ARG A 4 -23.31 51.31 21.13
N PRO A 5 -23.05 50.25 21.92
CA PRO A 5 -23.18 48.79 21.72
C PRO A 5 -23.88 48.09 22.94
N PHE A 6 -23.98 46.76 22.95
CA PHE A 6 -24.04 46.00 24.22
C PHE A 6 -23.08 44.81 24.20
N LEU A 7 -22.19 44.81 25.19
CA LEU A 7 -21.31 43.74 25.63
C LEU A 7 -21.90 43.23 26.95
N ALA A 8 -21.99 41.92 27.15
CA ALA A 8 -22.17 41.33 28.48
C ALA A 8 -21.35 40.04 28.59
N ILE A 9 -20.30 40.13 29.40
CA ILE A 9 -19.49 39.04 29.93
C ILE A 9 -20.20 38.55 31.20
N ALA A 10 -20.28 37.23 31.40
CA ALA A 10 -20.54 36.65 32.72
C ALA A 10 -19.60 35.45 32.94
N VAL A 11 -18.63 35.67 33.83
CA VAL A 11 -17.79 34.65 34.47
C VAL A 11 -18.48 34.28 35.79
N VAL A 12 -18.67 32.99 36.06
CA VAL A 12 -18.89 32.48 37.41
C VAL A 12 -18.01 31.25 37.60
N GLY A 13 -17.02 31.37 38.48
CA GLY A 13 -16.29 30.26 39.05
C GLY A 13 -16.92 29.85 40.39
N VAL A 14 -16.93 28.54 40.67
CA VAL A 14 -17.07 28.00 42.01
C VAL A 14 -15.96 26.97 42.21
N VAL A 15 -15.15 27.23 43.24
CA VAL A 15 -14.13 26.34 43.79
C VAL A 15 -14.78 25.53 44.91
N LEU A 16 -14.65 24.20 44.88
CA LEU A 16 -14.73 23.37 46.08
C LEU A 16 -13.52 22.44 46.12
N ALA A 17 -12.75 22.59 47.18
CA ALA A 17 -11.64 21.74 47.57
C ALA A 17 -12.17 20.43 48.17
N GLY A 18 -11.55 19.31 47.79
CA GLY A 18 -11.67 18.04 48.46
C GLY A 18 -10.33 17.31 48.37
N CYS A 19 -9.55 17.37 49.45
CA CYS A 19 -8.43 16.47 49.68
C CYS A 19 -8.98 15.18 50.29
N SER A 20 -8.59 14.02 49.76
CA SER A 20 -8.45 12.81 50.57
C SER A 20 -7.41 11.88 49.94
N ASP A 21 -6.51 11.44 50.82
CA ASP A 21 -5.24 10.74 50.58
C ASP A 21 -5.32 9.42 49.80
N GLU A 22 -4.30 9.18 48.98
CA GLU A 22 -3.81 7.89 48.47
C GLU A 22 -3.24 7.00 49.62
N PRO A 23 -2.84 5.70 49.44
CA PRO A 23 -2.53 4.99 48.18
C PRO A 23 -3.03 3.53 48.10
N SER A 24 -3.08 2.96 46.90
CA SER A 24 -2.95 1.50 46.73
C SER A 24 -1.84 1.16 45.75
N ARG A 25 -0.70 0.78 46.34
CA ARG A 25 0.45 0.16 45.68
C ARG A 25 0.01 -1.19 45.10
N PHE A 26 0.17 -1.39 43.80
CA PHE A 26 0.28 -2.74 43.24
C PHE A 26 1.72 -3.21 43.45
N VAL A 27 1.89 -4.08 44.44
CA VAL A 27 3.10 -4.89 44.65
C VAL A 27 2.91 -6.17 43.81
N PRO A 28 3.92 -6.63 43.04
CA PRO A 28 3.87 -7.92 42.37
C PRO A 28 3.94 -9.05 43.41
N ASP A 29 3.10 -10.07 43.25
CA ASP A 29 3.13 -11.27 44.10
C ASP A 29 4.50 -11.97 44.06
N PRO A 30 4.92 -12.56 45.19
CA PRO A 30 6.20 -13.24 45.32
C PRO A 30 6.18 -14.60 44.61
N VAL A 31 7.30 -14.88 43.95
CA VAL A 31 7.75 -16.22 43.60
C VAL A 31 7.76 -17.12 44.84
N ASP A 32 7.06 -18.26 44.77
CA ASP A 32 7.31 -19.37 45.67
C ASP A 32 7.57 -20.67 44.89
N ALA A 33 8.48 -21.44 45.46
CA ALA A 33 9.33 -22.43 44.83
C ALA A 33 8.71 -23.84 44.83
N GLY A 34 9.30 -24.73 44.01
CA GLY A 34 9.29 -26.15 44.32
C GLY A 34 9.13 -27.09 43.14
N VAL A 35 10.21 -27.33 42.39
CA VAL A 35 10.44 -28.66 41.83
C VAL A 35 11.84 -29.08 42.23
N ALA A 36 11.89 -30.12 43.07
CA ALA A 36 13.09 -30.73 43.59
C ALA A 36 13.94 -31.34 42.46
N LEU A 37 15.24 -31.07 42.48
CA LEU A 37 16.24 -31.87 41.78
C LEU A 37 17.13 -32.54 42.83
N ASP A 38 17.12 -33.86 42.76
CA ASP A 38 17.86 -34.79 43.60
C ASP A 38 19.38 -34.63 43.38
N VAL A 39 20.14 -34.65 44.47
CA VAL A 39 21.59 -34.45 44.49
C VAL A 39 22.26 -35.78 44.82
N THR A 40 23.08 -36.30 43.90
CA THR A 40 24.18 -37.21 44.26
C THR A 40 25.49 -36.88 43.54
N SER A 41 26.38 -36.23 44.30
CA SER A 41 27.85 -36.35 44.33
C SER A 41 28.76 -35.62 43.30
N PRO A 42 30.01 -35.28 43.70
CA PRO A 42 30.64 -33.99 43.41
C PRO A 42 31.83 -34.07 42.44
N GLY A 43 32.12 -32.95 41.78
CA GLY A 43 33.30 -32.77 40.95
C GLY A 43 33.36 -31.38 40.30
N ASP A 44 33.97 -30.45 41.03
CA ASP A 44 34.90 -29.39 40.61
C ASP A 44 34.61 -28.39 39.45
N VAL A 45 34.98 -27.15 39.80
CA VAL A 45 35.37 -25.93 39.04
C VAL A 45 34.31 -25.05 38.35
N GLU A 46 34.33 -23.78 38.78
CA GLU A 46 33.59 -22.62 38.28
C GLU A 46 33.79 -22.36 36.77
N GLY A 47 32.69 -22.08 36.09
CA GLY A 47 32.63 -21.35 34.83
C GLY A 47 31.38 -20.47 34.81
N PRO A 48 31.36 -19.32 34.10
CA PRO A 48 30.17 -18.48 34.04
C PRO A 48 29.04 -19.27 33.39
N VAL A 49 27.93 -19.44 34.11
CA VAL A 49 26.73 -20.07 33.55
C VAL A 49 26.18 -19.12 32.50
N ASP A 50 26.47 -19.42 31.22
CA ASP A 50 25.80 -18.84 30.08
C ASP A 50 24.30 -19.16 30.23
N ARG A 51 23.56 -18.21 30.81
CA ARG A 51 22.10 -18.22 30.77
C ARG A 51 21.74 -17.91 29.34
N GLY A 52 21.71 -18.98 28.54
CA GLY A 52 21.35 -18.96 27.14
C GLY A 52 20.17 -18.02 26.92
N VAL A 53 20.34 -17.17 25.91
CA VAL A 53 19.32 -16.25 25.42
C VAL A 53 17.98 -16.99 25.39
N ILE A 54 17.04 -16.57 26.24
CA ILE A 54 15.64 -16.96 26.10
C ILE A 54 15.29 -16.58 24.67
N PRO A 55 14.96 -17.52 23.76
CA PRO A 55 14.46 -17.13 22.47
C PRO A 55 13.16 -16.38 22.77
N ILE A 56 13.19 -15.06 22.63
CA ILE A 56 11.97 -14.28 22.51
C ILE A 56 11.28 -14.91 21.31
N ARG A 57 10.24 -15.70 21.57
CA ARG A 57 9.30 -16.07 20.52
C ARG A 57 8.70 -14.74 20.07
N ASP A 58 9.23 -14.24 18.96
CA ASP A 58 8.62 -13.19 18.19
C ASP A 58 7.25 -13.71 17.74
N ASN A 59 6.24 -13.42 18.56
CA ASN A 59 4.83 -13.60 18.21
C ASN A 59 4.30 -12.30 17.58
N GLY A 60 5.14 -11.55 16.87
CA GLY A 60 4.68 -10.51 15.94
C GLY A 60 3.80 -11.12 14.85
N PRO A 61 2.89 -10.32 14.24
CA PRO A 61 2.04 -10.81 13.16
C PRO A 61 2.91 -11.42 12.06
N SER A 62 2.52 -12.61 11.59
CA SER A 62 3.27 -13.47 10.67
C SER A 62 3.99 -12.68 9.57
N LEU A 63 5.30 -12.88 9.46
CA LEU A 63 6.20 -12.08 8.64
C LEU A 63 5.95 -12.08 7.12
N ASP A 64 4.99 -12.78 6.52
CA ASP A 64 4.95 -13.01 5.05
C ASP A 64 3.58 -12.81 4.39
N GLN A 65 2.74 -11.89 4.87
CA GLN A 65 1.48 -11.55 4.17
C GLN A 65 1.67 -10.52 3.04
N THR A 66 2.90 -10.12 2.73
CA THR A 66 3.16 -9.19 1.63
C THR A 66 3.38 -9.94 0.34
N ILE A 67 2.41 -9.85 -0.56
CA ILE A 67 2.54 -10.36 -1.91
C ILE A 67 2.71 -9.17 -2.83
N VAL A 68 3.79 -9.16 -3.60
CA VAL A 68 4.08 -8.11 -4.58
C VAL A 68 4.23 -8.77 -5.95
N TYR A 69 3.50 -8.24 -6.92
CA TYR A 69 3.67 -8.56 -8.32
C TYR A 69 4.06 -7.32 -9.10
N ALA A 70 4.89 -7.50 -10.12
CA ALA A 70 5.16 -6.53 -11.17
C ALA A 70 4.96 -7.21 -12.51
N HIS A 71 4.71 -6.45 -13.57
CA HIS A 71 4.54 -7.06 -14.88
C HIS A 71 5.09 -6.21 -16.03
N SER A 72 5.47 -6.89 -17.11
CA SER A 72 5.55 -6.26 -18.43
C SER A 72 4.20 -6.38 -19.13
N ALA A 73 4.07 -5.93 -20.38
CA ALA A 73 2.84 -6.11 -21.16
C ALA A 73 2.32 -7.57 -21.17
N ASP A 74 3.23 -8.54 -21.15
CA ASP A 74 2.91 -9.96 -21.39
C ASP A 74 3.33 -10.91 -20.26
N ILE A 75 4.15 -10.49 -19.29
CA ILE A 75 4.74 -11.40 -18.30
C ILE A 75 4.47 -10.90 -16.89
N LEU A 76 3.95 -11.80 -16.05
CA LEU A 76 3.80 -11.60 -14.60
C LEU A 76 5.08 -12.04 -13.87
N TYR A 77 5.54 -11.20 -12.95
CA TYR A 77 6.67 -11.47 -12.07
C TYR A 77 6.24 -11.33 -10.60
N ALA A 78 6.64 -12.30 -9.77
CA ALA A 78 6.60 -12.16 -8.32
C ALA A 78 7.85 -11.38 -7.87
N VAL A 79 7.66 -10.43 -6.96
CA VAL A 79 8.74 -9.62 -6.38
C VAL A 79 8.91 -10.00 -4.93
N ASN A 80 10.14 -10.33 -4.54
CA ASN A 80 10.50 -10.46 -3.14
C ASN A 80 10.97 -9.09 -2.62
N PRO A 81 10.19 -8.38 -1.81
CA PRO A 81 10.55 -7.03 -1.37
C PRO A 81 11.67 -7.00 -0.32
N ARG A 82 12.05 -8.15 0.27
CA ARG A 82 13.20 -8.23 1.19
C ARG A 82 14.53 -8.31 0.44
N THR A 83 14.57 -9.11 -0.62
CA THR A 83 15.79 -9.34 -1.40
C THR A 83 15.83 -8.52 -2.69
N ASN A 84 14.73 -7.83 -3.01
CA ASN A 84 14.49 -7.15 -4.28
C ASN A 84 14.63 -8.09 -5.50
N ALA A 85 14.41 -9.39 -5.32
CA ALA A 85 14.49 -10.38 -6.38
C ALA A 85 13.19 -10.44 -7.18
N LEU A 86 13.30 -10.54 -8.50
CA LEU A 86 12.19 -10.82 -9.40
C LEU A 86 12.21 -12.29 -9.83
N THR A 87 11.05 -12.94 -9.77
CA THR A 87 10.85 -14.32 -10.26
C THR A 87 9.73 -14.33 -11.28
N ARG A 88 9.98 -14.83 -12.49
CA ARG A 88 8.93 -14.98 -13.50
C ARG A 88 7.89 -16.00 -13.04
N VAL A 89 6.61 -15.62 -13.09
CA VAL A 89 5.47 -16.51 -12.84
C VAL A 89 5.04 -17.17 -14.15
N GLY A 90 4.65 -16.35 -15.14
CA GLY A 90 4.04 -16.84 -16.37
C GLY A 90 3.82 -15.73 -17.38
N THR A 91 3.41 -16.12 -18.58
CA THR A 91 2.93 -15.18 -19.61
C THR A 91 1.42 -15.04 -19.44
N PHE A 92 0.89 -13.83 -19.52
CA PHE A 92 -0.54 -13.60 -19.49
C PHE A 92 -1.22 -14.34 -20.64
N THR A 93 -2.18 -15.18 -20.31
CA THR A 93 -2.95 -15.93 -21.30
C THR A 93 -4.42 -15.55 -21.21
N PHE A 94 -4.90 -14.82 -22.21
CA PHE A 94 -6.27 -14.34 -22.27
C PHE A 94 -7.19 -15.35 -22.96
N PRO A 95 -8.49 -15.40 -22.61
CA PRO A 95 -9.45 -16.28 -23.27
C PRO A 95 -9.48 -16.03 -24.79
N SER A 96 -9.54 -17.09 -25.58
CA SER A 96 -9.65 -16.99 -27.03
C SER A 96 -11.08 -16.66 -27.46
N GLY A 97 -11.22 -15.91 -28.57
CA GLY A 97 -12.49 -15.78 -29.29
C GLY A 97 -13.20 -14.42 -29.22
N ASP A 98 -12.70 -13.44 -28.46
CA ASP A 98 -13.30 -12.09 -28.38
C ASP A 98 -12.75 -11.07 -29.40
N ARG A 99 -11.83 -11.51 -30.30
CA ARG A 99 -11.13 -10.71 -31.33
C ARG A 99 -10.31 -9.53 -30.79
N ASN A 100 -10.21 -9.37 -29.48
CA ASN A 100 -9.49 -8.26 -28.87
C ASN A 100 -8.01 -8.63 -28.69
N ASN A 101 -7.11 -7.72 -29.06
CA ASN A 101 -5.70 -7.89 -28.79
C ASN A 101 -5.42 -7.40 -27.36
N HIS A 102 -5.49 -8.32 -26.40
CA HIS A 102 -5.29 -8.02 -24.99
C HIS A 102 -3.81 -7.86 -24.66
N SER A 103 -3.49 -6.75 -24.01
CA SER A 103 -2.21 -6.49 -23.34
C SER A 103 -2.53 -6.06 -21.92
N MET A 104 -1.80 -6.58 -20.92
CA MET A 104 -2.02 -6.17 -19.54
C MET A 104 -1.59 -4.71 -19.38
N ASN A 105 -2.51 -3.86 -18.91
CA ASN A 105 -2.21 -2.46 -18.60
C ASN A 105 -1.77 -2.33 -17.15
N ASP A 106 -2.53 -2.90 -16.21
CA ASP A 106 -2.16 -2.92 -14.80
C ASP A 106 -2.86 -4.03 -14.01
N LEU A 107 -2.46 -4.26 -12.76
CA LEU A 107 -3.04 -5.25 -11.86
C LEU A 107 -3.13 -4.76 -10.40
N ALA A 108 -4.06 -5.33 -9.64
CA ALA A 108 -4.19 -5.10 -8.20
C ALA A 108 -4.27 -6.43 -7.44
N VAL A 109 -3.78 -6.41 -6.20
CA VAL A 109 -3.74 -7.57 -5.30
C VAL A 109 -4.49 -7.20 -4.02
N ASP A 110 -5.52 -7.97 -3.66
CA ASP A 110 -6.24 -7.78 -2.40
C ASP A 110 -5.44 -8.37 -1.21
N ALA A 111 -5.94 -8.25 0.01
CA ALA A 111 -5.28 -8.77 1.21
C ALA A 111 -5.13 -10.31 1.21
N ASP A 112 -6.01 -11.02 0.49
CA ASP A 112 -6.02 -12.47 0.38
C ASP A 112 -5.11 -12.98 -0.77
N GLY A 113 -4.52 -12.08 -1.55
CA GLY A 113 -3.67 -12.40 -2.68
C GLY A 113 -4.44 -12.69 -3.97
N THR A 114 -5.72 -12.33 -4.06
CA THR A 114 -6.48 -12.41 -5.32
C THR A 114 -6.02 -11.32 -6.27
N LEU A 115 -5.71 -11.70 -7.51
CA LEU A 115 -5.30 -10.77 -8.55
C LEU A 115 -6.46 -10.44 -9.48
N VAL A 116 -6.64 -9.15 -9.70
CA VAL A 116 -7.40 -8.61 -10.81
C VAL A 116 -6.49 -7.75 -11.66
N GLY A 117 -6.71 -7.69 -12.95
CA GLY A 117 -6.00 -6.79 -13.84
C GLY A 117 -6.87 -6.30 -14.96
N ASN A 118 -6.47 -5.21 -15.59
CA ASN A 118 -7.19 -4.66 -16.72
C ASN A 118 -6.33 -4.65 -17.98
N THR A 119 -7.02 -4.79 -19.10
CA THR A 119 -6.50 -4.40 -20.41
C THR A 119 -7.06 -3.01 -20.75
N GLN A 120 -6.98 -2.61 -22.01
CA GLN A 120 -7.58 -1.37 -22.46
C GLN A 120 -9.10 -1.34 -22.22
N ASP A 121 -9.80 -2.46 -22.41
CA ASP A 121 -11.26 -2.48 -22.52
C ASP A 121 -11.94 -3.57 -21.69
N ALA A 122 -11.19 -4.27 -20.82
CA ALA A 122 -11.73 -5.36 -20.03
C ALA A 122 -11.03 -5.53 -18.69
N LEU A 123 -11.76 -6.12 -17.74
CA LEU A 123 -11.28 -6.52 -16.43
C LEU A 123 -11.18 -8.04 -16.38
N PHE A 124 -10.09 -8.54 -15.81
CA PHE A 124 -9.76 -9.96 -15.72
C PHE A 124 -9.44 -10.35 -14.29
N ARG A 125 -9.79 -11.59 -13.93
CA ARG A 125 -9.19 -12.30 -12.82
C ARG A 125 -7.93 -12.97 -13.32
N ILE A 126 -6.84 -12.92 -12.56
CA ILE A 126 -5.56 -13.51 -12.94
C ILE A 126 -5.24 -14.64 -11.96
N ASP A 127 -4.90 -15.82 -12.50
CA ASP A 127 -4.36 -16.91 -11.71
C ASP A 127 -2.89 -16.58 -11.34
N ALA A 128 -2.64 -16.39 -10.05
CA ALA A 128 -1.35 -15.94 -9.53
C ALA A 128 -0.21 -16.98 -9.68
N SER A 129 -0.52 -18.23 -10.05
CA SER A 129 0.45 -19.30 -10.23
C SER A 129 0.82 -19.53 -11.70
N THR A 130 -0.08 -19.19 -12.62
CA THR A 130 0.07 -19.48 -14.07
C THR A 130 0.02 -18.24 -14.95
N ALA A 131 -0.44 -17.09 -14.43
CA ALA A 131 -0.81 -15.90 -15.18
C ALA A 131 -1.97 -16.11 -16.18
N ALA A 132 -2.79 -17.14 -16.00
CA ALA A 132 -4.00 -17.33 -16.80
C ALA A 132 -5.06 -16.28 -16.45
N CYS A 133 -5.59 -15.61 -17.46
CA CYS A 133 -6.60 -14.56 -17.32
C CYS A 133 -7.99 -15.13 -17.61
N SER A 134 -8.96 -14.81 -16.75
CA SER A 134 -10.38 -15.10 -16.96
C SER A 134 -11.16 -13.78 -17.01
N LEU A 135 -11.91 -13.56 -18.09
CA LEU A 135 -12.69 -12.34 -18.27
C LEU A 135 -13.72 -12.20 -17.14
N ILE A 136 -13.75 -11.03 -16.50
CA ILE A 136 -14.79 -10.64 -15.54
C ILE A 136 -15.86 -9.86 -16.27
N SER A 137 -15.48 -8.77 -16.95
CA SER A 137 -16.39 -7.92 -17.71
C SER A 137 -15.62 -7.06 -18.70
N THR A 138 -16.31 -6.56 -19.73
CA THR A 138 -15.84 -5.41 -20.49
C THR A 138 -15.91 -4.14 -19.63
N LEU A 139 -15.01 -3.20 -19.92
CA LEU A 139 -14.90 -1.87 -19.33
C LEU A 139 -15.13 -0.84 -20.45
N PRO A 140 -16.39 -0.55 -20.81
CA PRO A 140 -16.71 0.30 -21.96
C PRO A 140 -16.17 1.74 -21.84
N ASP A 141 -15.92 2.20 -20.61
CA ASP A 141 -15.34 3.51 -20.30
C ASP A 141 -13.88 3.41 -19.80
N GLY A 142 -13.29 2.20 -19.85
CA GLY A 142 -12.00 1.87 -19.26
C GLY A 142 -10.82 2.39 -20.07
N ASN A 143 -9.92 3.11 -19.41
CA ASN A 143 -8.53 3.28 -19.83
C ASN A 143 -7.69 3.47 -18.58
N PHE A 144 -7.86 2.52 -17.65
CA PHE A 144 -7.15 2.55 -16.38
C PHE A 144 -5.69 2.18 -16.64
N VAL A 145 -4.81 3.00 -16.10
CA VAL A 145 -3.36 2.79 -16.16
C VAL A 145 -2.78 2.44 -14.80
N GLY A 146 -3.60 2.54 -13.75
CA GLY A 146 -3.29 2.19 -12.37
C GLY A 146 -4.51 1.58 -11.67
N LEU A 147 -4.31 0.52 -10.90
CA LEU A 147 -5.30 -0.24 -10.16
C LEU A 147 -4.77 -0.53 -8.75
N THR A 148 -5.64 -0.41 -7.75
CA THR A 148 -5.29 -0.86 -6.41
C THR A 148 -6.52 -1.28 -5.63
N TYR A 149 -6.34 -2.13 -4.63
CA TYR A 149 -7.35 -2.30 -3.60
C TYR A 149 -7.14 -1.26 -2.52
N LEU A 150 -8.23 -0.60 -2.13
CA LEU A 150 -8.27 0.19 -0.91
C LEU A 150 -8.58 -0.74 0.26
N PRO A 151 -7.88 -0.63 1.40
CA PRO A 151 -8.21 -1.37 2.60
C PRO A 151 -9.67 -1.22 3.03
N ALA A 152 -10.20 -2.25 3.71
CA ALA A 152 -11.54 -2.22 4.26
C ALA A 152 -11.76 -0.99 5.18
N GLY A 153 -12.93 -0.36 5.05
CA GLY A 153 -13.30 0.83 5.83
C GLY A 153 -12.75 2.15 5.32
N VAL A 154 -11.89 2.16 4.30
CA VAL A 154 -11.37 3.40 3.69
C VAL A 154 -12.47 4.16 2.94
N ILE A 155 -13.35 3.46 2.23
CA ILE A 155 -14.53 4.05 1.60
C ILE A 155 -15.72 3.89 2.55
N PRO A 156 -16.37 4.99 2.99
CA PRO A 156 -17.55 4.90 3.84
C PRO A 156 -18.68 4.08 3.19
N GLY A 157 -19.26 3.15 3.96
CA GLY A 157 -20.35 2.30 3.49
C GLY A 157 -19.93 1.03 2.74
N THR A 158 -18.63 0.69 2.71
CA THR A 158 -18.15 -0.62 2.23
C THR A 158 -17.66 -1.49 3.39
N THR A 159 -17.87 -2.81 3.28
CA THR A 159 -17.53 -3.78 4.34
C THR A 159 -16.23 -4.53 4.10
N GLY A 160 -15.70 -4.50 2.87
CA GLY A 160 -14.45 -5.13 2.48
C GLY A 160 -13.56 -4.15 1.70
N GLU A 161 -12.50 -4.70 1.13
CA GLU A 161 -11.62 -3.97 0.23
C GLU A 161 -12.35 -3.51 -1.03
N VAL A 162 -11.90 -2.40 -1.60
CA VAL A 162 -12.54 -1.77 -2.75
C VAL A 162 -11.52 -1.61 -3.86
N LEU A 163 -11.76 -2.25 -5.01
CA LEU A 163 -10.97 -2.00 -6.20
C LEU A 163 -11.23 -0.58 -6.70
N VAL A 164 -10.15 0.14 -6.96
CA VAL A 164 -10.18 1.46 -7.56
C VAL A 164 -9.21 1.52 -8.73
N GLY A 165 -9.49 2.39 -9.68
CA GLY A 165 -8.65 2.62 -10.84
C GLY A 165 -8.49 4.09 -11.15
N GLY A 166 -7.30 4.46 -11.60
CA GLY A 166 -7.01 5.77 -12.15
C GLY A 166 -6.77 5.69 -13.66
N ALA A 167 -7.39 6.60 -14.40
CA ALA A 167 -7.14 6.73 -15.83
C ALA A 167 -5.98 7.70 -16.10
N SER A 168 -5.38 7.60 -17.29
CA SER A 168 -4.27 8.46 -17.72
C SER A 168 -4.59 9.97 -17.71
N ASN A 169 -5.86 10.35 -17.79
CA ASN A 169 -6.33 11.74 -17.66
C ASN A 169 -6.55 12.19 -16.19
N GLY A 170 -6.23 11.33 -15.22
CA GLY A 170 -6.39 11.57 -13.79
C GLY A 170 -7.81 11.42 -13.25
N THR A 171 -8.77 10.94 -14.05
CA THR A 171 -10.07 10.56 -13.47
C THR A 171 -9.90 9.33 -12.58
N TYR A 172 -10.57 9.33 -11.44
CA TYR A 172 -10.43 8.30 -10.41
C TYR A 172 -11.77 7.63 -10.12
N TRP A 173 -11.76 6.30 -10.06
CA TRP A 173 -12.97 5.49 -10.13
C TRP A 173 -12.94 4.36 -9.12
N ARG A 174 -14.11 4.05 -8.57
CA ARG A 174 -14.39 2.76 -7.94
C ARG A 174 -14.80 1.78 -9.01
N ILE A 175 -14.27 0.56 -8.95
CA ILE A 175 -14.59 -0.52 -9.87
C ILE A 175 -15.14 -1.67 -9.03
N ASP A 176 -16.30 -2.19 -9.41
CA ASP A 176 -16.79 -3.44 -8.83
C ASP A 176 -15.99 -4.60 -9.41
N ALA A 177 -15.16 -5.25 -8.58
CA ALA A 177 -14.24 -6.30 -9.02
C ALA A 177 -14.92 -7.58 -9.52
N THR A 178 -16.24 -7.74 -9.33
CA THR A 178 -17.01 -8.90 -9.79
C THR A 178 -17.77 -8.61 -11.09
N THR A 179 -18.20 -7.37 -11.29
CA THR A 179 -19.08 -6.99 -12.41
C THR A 179 -18.44 -6.00 -13.38
N GLY A 180 -17.28 -5.43 -13.05
CA GLY A 180 -16.62 -4.37 -13.81
C GLY A 180 -17.32 -3.00 -13.76
N ARG A 181 -18.46 -2.89 -13.06
CA ARG A 181 -19.22 -1.64 -12.97
C ARG A 181 -18.37 -0.55 -12.34
N SER A 182 -18.13 0.51 -13.09
CA SER A 182 -17.26 1.62 -12.68
C SER A 182 -18.08 2.84 -12.27
N THR A 183 -17.72 3.48 -11.16
CA THR A 183 -18.35 4.71 -10.67
C THR A 183 -17.27 5.75 -10.35
N ARG A 184 -17.39 6.95 -10.93
CA ARG A 184 -16.38 8.00 -10.73
C ARG A 184 -16.40 8.48 -9.29
N LEU A 185 -15.25 8.41 -8.62
CA LEU A 185 -15.03 8.96 -7.29
C LEU A 185 -14.55 10.41 -7.36
N GLY A 186 -13.70 10.73 -8.33
CA GLY A 186 -13.17 12.08 -8.43
C GLY A 186 -12.13 12.29 -9.53
N GLN A 187 -11.22 13.21 -9.23
CA GLN A 187 -10.15 13.66 -10.11
C GLN A 187 -8.88 13.83 -9.28
N LEU A 188 -7.77 13.30 -9.78
CA LEU A 188 -6.43 13.56 -9.24
C LEU A 188 -6.12 15.06 -9.36
N ARG A 189 -6.11 15.76 -8.22
CA ARG A 189 -5.95 17.21 -8.18
C ARG A 189 -5.33 17.70 -6.88
N ARG A 190 -4.64 18.84 -6.95
CA ARG A 190 -4.22 19.64 -5.78
C ARG A 190 -4.78 21.05 -5.94
N GLY A 191 -5.77 21.40 -5.12
CA GLY A 191 -6.53 22.64 -5.30
C GLY A 191 -7.24 22.67 -6.66
N SER A 192 -6.91 23.65 -7.50
CA SER A 192 -7.42 23.80 -8.87
C SER A 192 -6.56 23.11 -9.94
N THR A 193 -5.37 22.63 -9.61
CA THR A 193 -4.47 21.96 -10.55
C THR A 193 -4.82 20.48 -10.68
N THR A 194 -5.08 20.03 -11.91
CA THR A 194 -5.26 18.60 -12.20
C THR A 194 -3.94 17.92 -12.52
N TYR A 195 -3.89 16.63 -12.21
CA TYR A 195 -2.76 15.77 -12.50
C TYR A 195 -3.21 14.59 -13.34
N ALA A 196 -2.36 14.14 -14.24
CA ALA A 196 -2.45 12.84 -14.87
C ALA A 196 -1.85 11.80 -13.94
N LEU A 197 -2.45 10.61 -13.91
CA LEU A 197 -1.78 9.44 -13.32
C LEU A 197 -0.63 9.05 -14.25
N SER A 198 0.58 8.94 -13.71
CA SER A 198 1.72 8.52 -14.53
C SER A 198 1.73 7.02 -14.74
N GLY A 199 1.40 6.28 -13.68
CA GLY A 199 1.29 4.84 -13.66
C GLY A 199 0.25 4.39 -12.67
N ASP A 200 0.63 4.36 -11.39
CA ASP A 200 -0.05 3.50 -10.42
C ASP A 200 -0.46 4.23 -9.13
N ILE A 201 -1.35 3.59 -8.37
CA ILE A 201 -1.82 3.95 -7.05
C ILE A 201 -1.54 2.76 -6.12
N VAL A 202 -1.13 3.01 -4.88
CA VAL A 202 -0.98 1.95 -3.87
C VAL A 202 -1.62 2.39 -2.55
N SER A 203 -2.37 1.50 -1.90
CA SER A 203 -3.04 1.79 -0.61
C SER A 203 -2.78 0.70 0.42
N ILE A 204 -2.22 1.10 1.57
CA ILE A 204 -1.76 0.16 2.60
C ILE A 204 -2.36 0.53 3.96
N VAL A 205 -2.85 -0.48 4.67
CA VAL A 205 -3.34 -0.35 6.05
C VAL A 205 -2.26 0.30 6.91
N GLY A 206 -2.61 1.43 7.53
CA GLY A 206 -1.72 2.15 8.45
C GLY A 206 -0.63 3.02 7.79
N ALA A 207 -0.42 2.96 6.47
CA ALA A 207 0.48 3.87 5.77
C ALA A 207 -0.24 4.92 4.91
N GLY A 208 -1.41 4.58 4.36
CA GLY A 208 -2.22 5.47 3.51
C GLY A 208 -2.13 5.12 2.03
N THR A 209 -2.57 6.06 1.19
CA THR A 209 -2.64 5.90 -0.27
C THR A 209 -1.65 6.83 -0.96
N PHE A 210 -0.89 6.29 -1.90
CA PHE A 210 0.12 7.00 -2.67
C PHE A 210 -0.09 6.79 -4.16
N ALA A 211 0.40 7.73 -4.98
CA ALA A 211 0.35 7.62 -6.43
C ALA A 211 1.58 8.28 -7.08
N THR A 212 1.96 7.80 -8.26
CA THR A 212 2.91 8.49 -9.15
C THR A 212 2.13 9.32 -10.14
N VAL A 213 2.36 10.64 -10.11
CA VAL A 213 1.57 11.60 -10.88
C VAL A 213 2.46 12.56 -11.65
N ARG A 214 1.89 13.15 -12.70
CA ARG A 214 2.48 14.27 -13.43
C ARG A 214 1.45 15.37 -13.58
N ALA A 215 1.89 16.64 -13.58
CA ALA A 215 0.99 17.73 -13.91
C ALA A 215 0.39 17.47 -15.31
N SER A 216 -0.90 17.74 -15.51
CA SER A 216 -1.60 17.36 -16.75
C SER A 216 -0.98 17.97 -18.02
N ASN A 217 -0.23 19.06 -17.90
CA ASN A 217 0.46 19.75 -18.99
C ASN A 217 1.97 19.42 -19.07
N ALA A 218 2.49 18.55 -18.21
CA ALA A 218 3.88 18.12 -18.27
C ALA A 218 4.12 17.14 -19.44
N ALA A 219 5.33 17.16 -20.01
CA ALA A 219 5.72 16.14 -20.98
C ALA A 219 5.69 14.74 -20.32
N SER A 220 5.40 13.69 -21.09
CA SER A 220 5.37 12.31 -20.59
C SER A 220 6.73 11.80 -20.08
N THR A 221 7.82 12.47 -20.45
CA THR A 221 9.20 12.21 -19.99
C THR A 221 9.63 13.17 -18.87
N SER A 222 8.69 13.89 -18.27
CA SER A 222 8.99 14.69 -17.08
C SER A 222 9.07 13.75 -15.88
N ALA A 223 9.99 14.02 -14.95
CA ALA A 223 10.08 13.23 -13.73
C ALA A 223 8.73 13.18 -13.00
N ASP A 224 8.33 11.97 -12.64
CA ASP A 224 7.11 11.73 -11.89
C ASP A 224 7.24 12.32 -10.50
N GLN A 225 6.11 12.80 -9.97
CA GLN A 225 5.98 13.24 -8.59
C GLN A 225 5.35 12.11 -7.78
N LEU A 226 5.91 11.85 -6.60
CA LEU A 226 5.20 11.08 -5.59
C LEU A 226 4.18 11.98 -4.90
N ALA A 227 2.97 11.48 -4.72
CA ALA A 227 1.92 12.16 -3.98
C ALA A 227 1.27 11.20 -2.96
N SER A 228 0.87 11.73 -1.81
CA SER A 228 -0.17 11.09 -1.00
C SER A 228 -1.54 11.53 -1.53
N MET A 229 -2.52 10.64 -1.40
CA MET A 229 -3.83 10.78 -2.01
C MET A 229 -4.93 10.53 -0.99
N ASN A 230 -5.96 11.38 -0.99
CA ASN A 230 -7.21 11.06 -0.32
C ASN A 230 -7.96 9.99 -1.15
N PRO A 231 -8.11 8.77 -0.63
CA PRO A 231 -8.68 7.65 -1.39
C PRO A 231 -10.19 7.77 -1.64
N THR A 232 -10.88 8.71 -1.00
CA THR A 232 -12.32 8.93 -1.24
C THR A 232 -12.59 9.94 -2.35
N THR A 233 -11.66 10.88 -2.59
CA THR A 233 -11.87 12.02 -3.51
C THR A 233 -10.84 12.14 -4.63
N GLY A 234 -9.66 11.55 -4.46
CA GLY A 234 -8.50 11.75 -5.32
C GLY A 234 -7.76 13.06 -5.11
N GLU A 235 -8.01 13.78 -4.00
CA GLU A 235 -7.22 14.96 -3.66
C GLU A 235 -5.78 14.59 -3.30
N LEU A 236 -4.81 15.31 -3.86
CA LEU A 236 -3.39 15.02 -3.78
C LEU A 236 -2.66 16.01 -2.87
N THR A 237 -1.74 15.48 -2.08
CA THR A 237 -0.63 16.25 -1.50
C THR A 237 0.67 15.78 -2.14
N ILE A 238 1.31 16.66 -2.90
CA ILE A 238 2.59 16.35 -3.56
C ILE A 238 3.69 16.25 -2.51
N ILE A 239 4.38 15.12 -2.49
CA ILE A 239 5.49 14.82 -1.58
C ILE A 239 6.80 15.34 -2.19
N GLY A 240 7.06 15.02 -3.47
CA GLY A 240 8.25 15.50 -4.17
C GLY A 240 8.55 14.76 -5.46
N SER A 241 9.60 15.20 -6.15
CA SER A 241 10.11 14.55 -7.36
C SER A 241 10.73 13.19 -7.04
N THR A 242 10.41 12.20 -7.87
CA THR A 242 11.03 10.88 -7.83
C THR A 242 12.42 10.85 -8.47
N ASN A 243 12.69 11.80 -9.38
CA ASN A 243 13.85 11.81 -10.30
C ASN A 243 13.85 10.67 -11.33
N PHE A 244 12.75 9.95 -11.45
CA PHE A 244 12.49 8.97 -12.50
C PHE A 244 11.21 9.39 -13.24
N ASP A 245 11.02 8.94 -14.46
CA ASP A 245 9.77 9.18 -15.21
C ASP A 245 9.11 7.84 -15.55
N ARG A 246 7.81 7.89 -15.89
CA ARG A 246 7.06 6.71 -16.34
C ARG A 246 7.17 5.53 -15.35
N ILE A 247 7.01 5.83 -14.05
CA ILE A 247 6.88 4.84 -12.99
C ILE A 247 5.47 4.28 -13.10
N PHE A 248 5.37 3.15 -13.80
CA PHE A 248 4.12 2.53 -14.19
C PHE A 248 3.55 1.56 -13.16
N GLY A 249 4.39 1.02 -12.27
CA GLY A 249 3.93 0.21 -11.14
C GLY A 249 4.44 0.74 -9.81
N LEU A 250 3.63 0.56 -8.75
CA LEU A 250 3.97 0.83 -7.37
C LEU A 250 3.78 -0.40 -6.48
N ALA A 251 4.68 -0.55 -5.51
CA ALA A 251 4.51 -1.49 -4.41
C ALA A 251 4.99 -0.86 -3.09
N TYR A 252 4.69 -1.50 -1.97
CA TYR A 252 5.06 -1.01 -0.66
C TYR A 252 5.55 -2.15 0.22
N TYR A 253 6.62 -1.90 0.97
CA TYR A 253 7.06 -2.78 2.04
C TYR A 253 7.88 -2.00 3.07
N ARG A 254 7.52 -2.12 4.35
CA ARG A 254 8.24 -1.57 5.51
C ARG A 254 8.68 -0.11 5.34
N ASN A 255 7.70 0.80 5.19
CA ASN A 255 7.94 2.24 5.04
C ASN A 255 8.73 2.65 3.80
N THR A 256 8.86 1.76 2.82
CA THR A 256 9.51 2.00 1.53
C THR A 256 8.52 1.76 0.41
N LEU A 257 8.40 2.75 -0.49
CA LEU A 257 7.73 2.54 -1.75
C LEU A 257 8.70 1.98 -2.76
N TYR A 258 8.21 1.15 -3.64
CA TYR A 258 8.94 0.57 -4.74
C TYR A 258 8.27 0.97 -6.04
N GLY A 259 9.07 1.32 -7.04
CA GLY A 259 8.58 1.75 -8.34
C GLY A 259 9.13 0.86 -9.45
N PHE A 260 8.33 0.66 -10.49
CA PHE A 260 8.66 -0.13 -11.66
C PHE A 260 8.45 0.73 -12.90
N THR A 261 9.53 1.06 -13.62
CA THR A 261 9.48 2.04 -14.71
C THR A 261 9.33 1.39 -16.08
N ARG A 262 8.82 2.17 -17.03
CA ARG A 262 8.77 1.75 -18.44
C ARG A 262 10.14 1.39 -19.02
N ASP A 263 11.23 1.93 -18.47
CA ASP A 263 12.59 1.64 -18.92
C ASP A 263 13.19 0.40 -18.25
N GLY A 264 12.38 -0.34 -17.48
CA GLY A 264 12.79 -1.58 -16.84
C GLY A 264 13.48 -1.38 -15.50
N GLU A 265 13.48 -0.16 -14.96
CA GLU A 265 14.10 0.15 -13.68
C GLU A 265 13.19 -0.32 -12.55
N PHE A 266 13.80 -1.02 -11.60
CA PHE A 266 13.25 -1.27 -10.28
C PHE A 266 13.89 -0.27 -9.32
N ILE A 267 13.07 0.59 -8.71
CA ILE A 267 13.52 1.67 -7.83
C ILE A 267 12.90 1.55 -6.44
N SER A 268 13.62 2.03 -5.42
CA SER A 268 13.06 2.31 -4.09
C SER A 268 12.81 3.81 -3.97
N MET A 269 11.75 4.22 -3.26
CA MET A 269 11.34 5.60 -3.07
C MET A 269 11.09 5.90 -1.60
N ASN A 270 11.64 7.02 -1.15
CA ASN A 270 11.43 7.54 0.19
C ASN A 270 10.06 8.25 0.28
N ILE A 271 9.17 7.75 1.15
CA ILE A 271 7.79 8.25 1.24
C ILE A 271 7.66 9.67 1.82
N THR A 272 8.72 10.21 2.43
CA THR A 272 8.72 11.55 3.03
C THR A 272 9.21 12.62 2.05
N THR A 273 10.11 12.24 1.13
CA THR A 273 10.76 13.18 0.19
C THR A 273 10.39 12.94 -1.27
N GLY A 274 9.80 11.78 -1.57
CA GLY A 274 9.49 11.34 -2.93
C GLY A 274 10.69 10.80 -3.70
N ARG A 275 11.93 11.05 -3.26
CA ARG A 275 13.14 10.71 -4.02
C ARG A 275 13.28 9.21 -4.24
N GLY A 276 13.44 8.82 -5.50
CA GLY A 276 13.78 7.48 -5.93
C GLY A 276 15.28 7.20 -5.87
N THR A 277 15.64 5.93 -5.80
CA THR A 277 16.99 5.38 -5.95
C THR A 277 16.89 4.09 -6.74
N LEU A 278 17.72 3.95 -7.77
CA LEU A 278 17.77 2.75 -8.59
C LEU A 278 18.23 1.55 -7.73
N VAL A 279 17.47 0.46 -7.78
CA VAL A 279 17.81 -0.82 -7.15
C VAL A 279 18.43 -1.75 -8.18
N SER A 280 17.75 -1.94 -9.32
CA SER A 280 18.22 -2.80 -10.42
C SER A 280 17.46 -2.49 -11.72
N MET A 281 17.84 -3.15 -12.82
CA MET A 281 17.13 -3.13 -14.11
C MET A 281 16.90 -4.56 -14.61
N PRO A 282 15.98 -5.32 -13.98
CA PRO A 282 15.91 -6.77 -14.17
C PRO A 282 15.23 -7.19 -15.48
N VAL A 283 14.48 -6.31 -16.12
CA VAL A 283 13.72 -6.57 -17.35
C VAL A 283 13.80 -5.34 -18.27
N PRO A 284 13.44 -5.45 -19.56
CA PRO A 284 13.48 -4.30 -20.46
C PRO A 284 12.43 -3.22 -20.16
N GLN A 285 11.23 -3.61 -19.71
CA GLN A 285 10.10 -2.69 -19.47
C GLN A 285 9.14 -3.25 -18.42
N PHE A 286 8.64 -2.37 -17.55
CA PHE A 286 7.46 -2.62 -16.72
C PHE A 286 6.25 -1.83 -17.20
N TYR A 287 5.07 -2.37 -16.95
CA TYR A 287 3.77 -1.78 -17.29
C TYR A 287 2.87 -1.53 -16.08
N GLY A 288 3.14 -2.17 -14.95
CA GLY A 288 2.33 -2.04 -13.75
C GLY A 288 2.81 -2.96 -12.62
N ALA A 289 2.18 -2.81 -11.46
CA ALA A 289 2.48 -3.61 -10.28
C ALA A 289 1.29 -3.63 -9.32
N GLY A 290 1.32 -4.54 -8.35
CA GLY A 290 0.33 -4.57 -7.29
C GLY A 290 0.88 -5.22 -6.03
N VAL A 291 0.34 -4.80 -4.90
CA VAL A 291 0.72 -5.30 -3.58
C VAL A 291 -0.51 -5.46 -2.70
N THR A 292 -0.52 -6.51 -1.90
CA THR A 292 -1.53 -6.73 -0.84
C THR A 292 -1.65 -5.50 0.06
N THR A 293 -2.87 -5.14 0.45
CA THR A 293 -3.13 -3.95 1.27
C THR A 293 -2.63 -4.04 2.72
N ILE A 294 -2.23 -5.23 3.16
CA ILE A 294 -1.76 -5.55 4.52
C ILE A 294 -0.23 -5.65 4.62
N ALA A 295 0.50 -5.03 3.69
CA ALA A 295 1.96 -4.95 3.77
C ALA A 295 2.42 -4.26 5.08
N PRO A 296 3.49 -4.73 5.74
CA PRO A 296 3.94 -4.21 7.03
C PRO A 296 4.46 -2.79 6.87
N THR A 297 4.12 -1.92 7.82
CA THR A 297 4.47 -0.49 7.81
C THR A 297 5.66 -0.14 8.69
N ALA A 298 6.01 -1.00 9.66
CA ALA A 298 7.20 -0.82 10.48
C ALA A 298 8.47 -0.88 9.60
N PRO A 299 9.46 0.00 9.82
CA PRO A 299 10.71 -0.03 9.08
C PRO A 299 11.44 -1.39 9.15
N PRO A 300 12.32 -1.71 8.19
CA PRO A 300 13.07 -2.96 8.15
C PRO A 300 13.92 -3.22 9.38
#